data_AF-A0AAN7LLK2-F1
#
_entry.id   AF-A0AAN7LLK2-F1
#
_cell.length_a   1.000
_cell.length_b   1.000
_cell.length_c   1.000
_cell.angle_alpha   90.00
_cell.angle_beta   90.00
_cell.angle_gamma   90.00
#
_symmetry.space_group_name_H-M   'P 1'
#
loop_
_entity.id
_entity.type
_entity.pdbx_description
1 polymer ?
#
loop_
_entity_poly.entity_id
_entity_poly.type
_entity_poly.pdbx_seq_one_letter_code
_entity_poly.pdbx_strand_id
1 'polypeptide(L)'
;MYNFTDDTEDPDLIMTDQGTRVKGLNYNESVEIVFQGTGLLNGAGLHPMHMHGYSFYAVGMGEGNFDNETDPLKYNLVDPPKVNTFIVPKYGWLAIRFVANNPGVWFWHCHFDRHLTWGMETVFIVKNGNTEETSILPPPPNMPTCMANSREISIKESKNDDGDEDQNYL
;
A
#
# COMPACT_ATOMS: atom_id res chain seq x y z
N MET A 1 4.89 -17.77 12.23
CA MET A 1 4.42 -16.43 11.83
C MET A 1 5.35 -15.41 12.47
N TYR A 2 5.73 -14.35 11.77
CA TYR A 2 6.60 -13.30 12.32
C TYR A 2 5.84 -12.46 13.36
N ASN A 3 6.49 -12.02 14.43
CA ASN A 3 5.89 -11.21 15.49
C ASN A 3 6.17 -9.72 15.23
N PHE A 4 5.22 -9.03 14.62
CA PHE A 4 5.34 -7.61 14.29
C PHE A 4 5.30 -6.70 15.52
N THR A 5 4.71 -7.16 16.61
CA THR A 5 4.57 -6.40 17.86
C THR A 5 5.75 -6.57 18.82
N ASP A 6 6.76 -7.35 18.44
CA ASP A 6 7.99 -7.49 19.23
C ASP A 6 8.76 -6.17 19.32
N ASP A 7 9.44 -5.95 20.44
CA ASP A 7 10.26 -4.76 20.70
C ASP A 7 11.76 -5.00 20.48
N THR A 8 12.11 -6.20 20.01
CA THR A 8 13.48 -6.55 19.65
C THR A 8 14.01 -5.66 18.53
N GLU A 9 15.12 -4.97 18.82
CA GLU A 9 15.81 -4.12 17.85
C GLU A 9 16.67 -5.00 16.94
N ASP A 10 16.12 -5.37 15.78
CA ASP A 10 16.90 -5.99 14.70
C ASP A 10 17.47 -4.89 13.79
N PRO A 11 18.80 -4.68 13.76
CA PRO A 11 19.42 -3.64 12.93
C PRO A 11 19.15 -3.82 11.44
N ASP A 12 18.88 -5.04 10.97
CA ASP A 12 18.58 -5.31 9.57
C ASP A 12 17.17 -4.81 9.17
N LEU A 13 16.28 -4.59 10.15
CA LEU A 13 14.91 -4.09 9.90
C LEU A 13 14.80 -2.56 9.98
N ILE A 14 15.88 -1.87 10.35
CA ILE A 14 15.89 -0.40 10.52
C ILE A 14 15.99 0.31 9.17
N MET A 15 16.70 -0.29 8.21
CA MET A 15 16.94 0.31 6.90
C MET A 15 15.92 -0.21 5.89
N THR A 16 15.20 0.70 5.25
CA THR A 16 14.27 0.37 4.17
C THR A 16 14.95 0.54 2.80
N ASP A 17 14.60 -0.34 1.87
CA ASP A 17 15.00 -0.17 0.47
C ASP A 17 14.20 0.97 -0.17
N GLN A 18 14.88 1.81 -0.95
CA GLN A 18 14.22 2.79 -1.79
C GLN A 18 13.62 2.12 -3.02
N GLY A 19 12.32 2.30 -3.25
CA GLY A 19 11.67 1.79 -4.44
C GLY A 19 10.28 2.36 -4.65
N THR A 20 9.81 2.29 -5.89
CA THR A 20 8.44 2.67 -6.26
C THR A 20 7.68 1.40 -6.60
N ARG A 21 6.87 0.91 -5.67
CA ARG A 21 6.04 -0.29 -5.87
C ARG A 21 4.57 0.08 -5.82
N VAL A 22 3.83 -0.45 -6.78
CA VAL A 22 2.39 -0.21 -6.95
C VAL A 22 1.63 -1.53 -6.88
N LYS A 23 0.37 -1.48 -6.45
CA LYS A 23 -0.53 -2.64 -6.48
C LYS A 23 -1.60 -2.43 -7.54
N GLY A 24 -1.60 -3.31 -8.55
CA GLY A 24 -2.67 -3.39 -9.52
C GLY A 24 -3.90 -4.10 -8.94
N LEU A 25 -5.09 -3.53 -9.16
CA LEU A 25 -6.39 -4.08 -8.80
C LEU A 25 -7.26 -4.16 -10.05
N ASN A 26 -8.07 -5.21 -10.17
CA ASN A 26 -9.04 -5.28 -11.25
C ASN A 26 -10.28 -4.44 -10.91
N TYR A 27 -10.93 -3.87 -11.93
CA TYR A 27 -12.18 -3.15 -11.72
C TYR A 27 -13.21 -4.07 -11.05
N ASN A 28 -13.89 -3.52 -10.04
CA ASN A 28 -14.93 -4.20 -9.26
C ASN A 28 -14.43 -5.38 -8.40
N GLU A 29 -13.12 -5.46 -8.15
CA GLU A 29 -12.55 -6.41 -7.18
C GLU A 29 -12.93 -6.00 -5.74
N SER A 30 -13.39 -6.97 -4.94
CA SER A 30 -13.60 -6.79 -3.50
C SER A 30 -12.26 -6.96 -2.78
N VAL A 31 -11.81 -5.92 -2.08
CA VAL A 31 -10.48 -5.86 -1.47
C VAL A 31 -10.62 -5.77 0.04
N GLU A 32 -9.86 -6.62 0.75
CA GLU A 32 -9.57 -6.47 2.17
C GLU A 32 -8.09 -6.10 2.34
N ILE A 33 -7.82 -5.12 3.20
CA ILE A 33 -6.44 -4.76 3.59
C ILE A 33 -6.37 -4.78 5.11
N VAL A 34 -5.35 -5.45 5.62
CA VAL A 34 -5.03 -5.46 7.05
C VAL A 34 -3.75 -4.65 7.25
N PHE A 35 -3.87 -3.61 8.06
CA PHE A 35 -2.74 -2.80 8.50
C PHE A 35 -2.24 -3.33 9.83
N GLN A 36 -0.94 -3.61 9.90
CA GLN A 36 -0.28 -4.08 11.12
C GLN A 36 0.64 -2.98 11.64
N GLY A 37 0.36 -2.49 12.84
CA GLY A 37 1.27 -1.65 13.61
C GLY A 37 2.41 -2.50 14.18
N THR A 38 3.64 -2.03 14.01
CA THR A 38 4.85 -2.76 14.41
C THR A 38 5.46 -2.18 15.69
N GLY A 39 6.25 -2.97 16.41
CA GLY A 39 7.02 -2.54 17.58
C GLY A 39 8.38 -1.88 17.30
N LEU A 40 8.77 -1.83 16.02
CA LEU A 40 10.07 -1.37 15.54
C LEU A 40 10.53 -0.03 16.15
N LEU A 41 11.83 0.04 16.51
CA LEU A 41 12.53 1.19 17.09
C LEU A 41 11.95 1.74 18.41
N ASN A 42 11.19 0.94 19.17
CA ASN A 42 10.36 1.44 20.28
C ASN A 42 9.44 2.61 19.87
N GLY A 43 9.27 2.78 18.55
CA GLY A 43 8.71 3.95 17.89
C GLY A 43 7.31 3.67 17.38
N ALA A 44 6.69 2.58 17.84
CA ALA A 44 5.33 2.21 17.52
C ALA A 44 4.42 3.44 17.72
N GLY A 45 4.03 4.04 16.60
CA GLY A 45 3.27 5.27 16.53
C GLY A 45 1.83 4.97 16.18
N LEU A 46 0.99 5.96 16.33
CA LEU A 46 -0.31 5.96 15.68
C LEU A 46 -0.10 6.42 14.23
N HIS A 47 -0.53 5.63 13.26
CA HIS A 47 -0.37 5.95 11.84
C HIS A 47 -1.74 6.24 11.24
N PRO A 48 -2.09 7.52 10.96
CA PRO A 48 -3.31 7.84 10.24
C PRO A 48 -3.13 7.46 8.77
N MET A 49 -3.71 6.36 8.33
CA MET A 49 -3.62 5.91 6.93
C MET A 49 -4.78 6.46 6.11
N HIS A 50 -4.48 7.07 4.97
CA HIS A 50 -5.43 7.73 4.09
C HIS A 50 -5.39 7.16 2.67
N MET A 51 -6.57 7.01 2.05
CA MET A 51 -6.72 6.60 0.65
C MET A 51 -7.37 7.67 -0.19
N HIS A 52 -6.74 7.99 -1.31
CA HIS A 52 -7.31 8.87 -2.34
C HIS A 52 -8.37 8.12 -3.16
N GLY A 53 -9.39 8.82 -3.65
CA GLY A 53 -10.39 8.28 -4.58
C GLY A 53 -11.45 7.35 -4.00
N TYR A 54 -11.37 7.05 -2.69
CA TYR A 54 -12.25 6.08 -2.05
C TYR A 54 -12.61 6.48 -0.63
N SER A 55 -13.72 5.92 -0.15
CA SER A 55 -13.95 5.66 1.26
C SER A 55 -14.17 4.16 1.42
N PHE A 56 -13.80 3.63 2.57
CA PHE A 56 -13.77 2.21 2.87
C PHE A 56 -14.41 1.93 4.23
N TYR A 57 -14.78 0.70 4.48
CA TYR A 57 -15.36 0.26 5.74
C TYR A 57 -14.25 -0.27 6.65
N ALA A 58 -14.08 0.31 7.84
CA ALA A 58 -13.19 -0.28 8.84
C ALA A 58 -13.97 -1.38 9.58
N VAL A 59 -13.63 -2.64 9.29
CA VAL A 59 -14.43 -3.80 9.69
C VAL A 59 -13.96 -4.44 10.99
N GLY A 60 -12.71 -4.21 11.40
CA GLY A 60 -12.18 -4.76 12.63
C GLY A 60 -10.88 -4.09 13.03
N MET A 61 -10.57 -4.16 14.32
CA MET A 61 -9.28 -3.78 14.86
C MET A 61 -8.97 -4.63 16.09
N GLY A 62 -7.69 -4.75 16.43
CA GLY A 62 -7.26 -5.52 17.58
C GLY A 62 -5.86 -5.16 18.03
N GLU A 63 -5.45 -5.74 19.15
CA GLU A 63 -4.09 -5.67 19.67
C GLU A 63 -3.30 -6.91 19.23
N GLY A 64 -1.97 -6.81 19.24
CA GLY A 64 -1.09 -7.88 18.82
C GLY A 64 -0.95 -8.01 17.30
N ASN A 65 -0.50 -9.19 16.88
CA ASN A 65 -0.43 -9.56 15.48
C ASN A 65 -1.80 -10.02 15.00
N PHE A 66 -2.22 -9.55 13.83
CA PHE A 66 -3.43 -10.03 13.19
C PHE A 66 -3.39 -11.54 12.95
N ASP A 67 -4.43 -12.23 13.39
CA ASP A 67 -4.66 -13.64 13.14
C ASP A 67 -5.75 -13.81 12.07
N ASN A 68 -5.36 -14.33 10.91
CA ASN A 68 -6.27 -14.48 9.76
C ASN A 68 -7.35 -15.56 9.93
N GLU A 69 -7.27 -16.40 10.95
CA GLU A 69 -8.28 -17.41 11.28
C GLU A 69 -9.27 -16.90 12.32
N THR A 70 -8.78 -16.20 13.36
CA THR A 70 -9.60 -15.86 14.52
C THR A 70 -10.13 -14.43 14.53
N ASP A 71 -9.39 -13.46 13.99
CA ASP A 71 -9.80 -12.06 14.02
C ASP A 71 -10.93 -11.70 13.04
N PRO A 72 -10.98 -12.25 11.81
CA PRO A 72 -12.12 -12.04 10.92
C PRO A 72 -13.47 -12.45 11.51
N LEU A 73 -13.49 -13.40 12.46
CA LEU A 73 -14.71 -13.82 13.16
C LEU A 73 -15.30 -12.71 14.04
N LYS A 74 -14.51 -11.69 14.39
CA LYS A 74 -14.90 -10.55 15.23
C LYS A 74 -15.25 -9.31 14.40
N TYR A 75 -15.18 -9.37 13.08
CA TYR A 75 -15.45 -8.21 12.23
C TYR A 75 -16.89 -7.71 12.40
N ASN A 76 -17.05 -6.38 12.44
CA ASN A 76 -18.33 -5.74 12.23
C ASN A 76 -18.65 -5.75 10.73
N LEU A 77 -19.55 -6.65 10.33
CA LEU A 77 -20.04 -6.78 8.96
C LEU A 77 -21.48 -6.27 8.78
N VAL A 78 -22.05 -5.61 9.80
CA VAL A 78 -23.42 -5.11 9.78
C VAL A 78 -23.42 -3.60 9.51
N ASP A 79 -22.70 -2.84 10.32
CA ASP A 79 -22.67 -1.38 10.27
C ASP A 79 -21.26 -0.79 10.51
N PRO A 80 -20.20 -1.28 9.83
CA PRO A 80 -18.87 -0.73 10.01
C PRO A 80 -18.81 0.75 9.59
N PRO A 81 -18.02 1.58 10.29
CA PRO A 81 -17.83 2.97 9.90
C PRO A 81 -17.19 3.08 8.51
N LYS A 82 -17.78 3.91 7.65
CA LYS A 82 -17.26 4.24 6.33
C LYS A 82 -16.41 5.52 6.41
N VAL A 83 -15.11 5.40 6.24
CA VAL A 83 -14.13 6.48 6.39
C VAL A 83 -13.15 6.52 5.22
N ASN A 84 -12.40 7.61 5.06
CA ASN A 84 -11.28 7.69 4.10
C ASN A 84 -9.91 7.71 4.79
N THR A 85 -9.91 7.83 6.12
CA THR A 85 -8.73 7.89 6.98
C THR A 85 -9.05 7.16 8.28
N PHE A 86 -8.11 6.37 8.78
CA PHE A 86 -8.21 5.70 10.08
C PHE A 86 -6.85 5.66 10.75
N ILE A 87 -6.83 5.37 12.05
CA ILE A 87 -5.59 5.24 12.82
C ILE A 87 -5.28 3.76 12.98
N VAL A 88 -4.10 3.33 12.53
CA VAL A 88 -3.57 1.99 12.87
C VAL A 88 -3.17 2.01 14.35
N PRO A 89 -3.68 1.07 15.18
CA PRO A 89 -3.29 0.97 16.58
C PRO A 89 -1.80 0.68 16.75
N LYS A 90 -1.22 1.25 17.81
CA LYS A 90 0.12 0.89 18.29
C LYS A 90 0.11 -0.58 18.71
N TYR A 91 1.08 -1.38 18.25
CA TYR A 91 1.15 -2.83 18.54
C TYR A 91 -0.16 -3.57 18.25
N GLY A 92 -0.87 -3.20 17.19
CA GLY A 92 -2.15 -3.79 16.87
C GLY A 92 -2.41 -3.77 15.38
N TRP A 93 -3.64 -4.04 14.99
CA TRP A 93 -4.02 -4.11 13.61
C TRP A 93 -5.38 -3.47 13.35
N LEU A 94 -5.63 -3.10 12.11
CA LEU A 94 -6.93 -2.63 11.63
C LEU A 94 -7.18 -3.16 10.22
N ALA A 95 -8.35 -3.77 10.03
CA ALA A 95 -8.80 -4.32 8.76
C ALA A 95 -9.85 -3.42 8.11
N ILE A 96 -9.67 -3.16 6.82
CA ILE A 96 -10.63 -2.40 6.01
C ILE A 96 -11.11 -3.22 4.82
N ARG A 97 -12.30 -2.88 4.32
CA ARG A 97 -12.84 -3.42 3.06
C ARG A 97 -13.37 -2.32 2.15
N PHE A 98 -13.13 -2.48 0.85
CA PHE A 98 -13.73 -1.65 -0.19
C PHE A 98 -13.86 -2.42 -1.50
N VAL A 99 -14.62 -1.87 -2.44
CA VAL A 99 -14.71 -2.39 -3.81
C VAL A 99 -13.92 -1.45 -4.71
N ALA A 100 -12.99 -1.98 -5.52
CA ALA A 100 -12.16 -1.22 -6.45
C ALA A 100 -12.95 -0.81 -7.71
N ASN A 101 -13.99 0.00 -7.54
CA ASN A 101 -14.93 0.42 -8.59
C ASN A 101 -14.67 1.84 -9.13
N ASN A 102 -13.50 2.42 -8.84
CA ASN A 102 -13.07 3.72 -9.35
C ASN A 102 -11.74 3.53 -10.11
N PRO A 103 -11.76 3.37 -11.45
CA PRO A 103 -10.57 3.22 -12.27
C PRO A 103 -9.66 4.45 -12.16
N GLY A 104 -8.38 4.23 -11.98
CA GLY A 104 -7.45 5.35 -11.74
C GLY A 104 -6.17 4.94 -11.04
N VAL A 105 -5.41 5.95 -10.64
CA VAL A 105 -4.16 5.85 -9.91
C VAL A 105 -4.36 6.57 -8.57
N TRP A 106 -4.42 5.81 -7.49
CA TRP A 106 -4.85 6.28 -6.18
C TRP A 106 -3.73 6.19 -5.17
N PHE A 107 -3.36 7.33 -4.59
CA PHE A 107 -2.32 7.39 -3.60
C PHE A 107 -2.81 6.91 -2.23
N TRP A 108 -2.01 6.09 -1.57
CA TRP A 108 -2.27 5.57 -0.25
C TRP A 108 -1.07 5.90 0.65
N HIS A 109 -1.28 6.58 1.77
CA HIS A 109 -0.16 7.02 2.59
C HIS A 109 -0.52 7.25 4.05
N CYS A 110 0.52 7.29 4.90
CA CYS A 110 0.39 7.88 6.22
C CYS A 110 0.18 9.40 6.09
N HIS A 111 -0.79 9.95 6.81
CA HIS A 111 -1.15 11.36 6.81
C HIS A 111 -0.32 12.20 7.80
N PHE A 112 0.81 11.65 8.26
CA PHE A 112 1.88 12.44 8.87
C PHE A 112 2.95 12.70 7.82
N ASP A 113 3.14 13.97 7.46
CA ASP A 113 4.06 14.41 6.40
C ASP A 113 5.47 13.86 6.56
N ARG A 114 5.96 13.73 7.80
CA ARG A 114 7.25 13.10 8.08
C ARG A 114 7.28 11.65 7.60
N HIS A 115 6.27 10.86 7.93
CA HIS A 115 6.20 9.45 7.51
C HIS A 115 5.91 9.30 6.01
N LEU A 116 5.13 10.21 5.43
CA LEU A 116 4.95 10.32 3.99
C LEU A 116 6.30 10.49 3.30
N THR A 117 7.07 11.52 3.65
CA THR A 117 8.38 11.79 3.03
C THR A 117 9.44 10.72 3.28
N TRP A 118 9.22 9.85 4.27
CA TRP A 118 10.08 8.69 4.56
C TRP A 118 9.68 7.43 3.79
N GLY A 119 8.59 7.48 3.02
CA GLY A 119 8.15 6.39 2.15
C GLY A 119 7.07 5.48 2.74
N MET A 120 6.33 5.91 3.77
CA MET A 120 5.15 5.15 4.26
C MET A 120 3.94 5.38 3.34
N GLU A 121 4.07 4.89 2.12
CA GLU A 121 3.17 5.16 1.02
C GLU A 121 3.18 4.03 -0.02
N THR A 122 2.10 3.96 -0.79
CA THR A 122 2.00 3.12 -1.99
C THR A 122 0.94 3.71 -2.92
N VAL A 123 0.79 3.10 -4.09
CA VAL A 123 -0.20 3.52 -5.10
C VAL A 123 -1.00 2.31 -5.55
N PHE A 124 -2.32 2.47 -5.60
CA PHE A 124 -3.22 1.51 -6.22
C PHE A 124 -3.55 1.93 -7.64
N ILE A 125 -3.34 1.01 -8.58
CA ILE A 125 -3.73 1.16 -9.97
C ILE A 125 -4.96 0.30 -10.19
N VAL A 126 -6.12 0.93 -10.28
CA VAL A 126 -7.39 0.24 -10.56
C VAL A 126 -7.59 0.28 -12.07
N LYS A 127 -7.59 -0.91 -12.68
CA LYS A 127 -7.75 -1.07 -14.13
C LYS A 127 -9.13 -0.61 -14.59
N ASN A 128 -9.24 -0.35 -15.89
CA ASN A 128 -10.53 -0.11 -16.53
C ASN A 128 -11.43 -1.36 -16.45
N GLY A 129 -12.73 -1.11 -16.39
CA GLY A 129 -13.78 -2.09 -16.61
C GLY A 129 -14.07 -2.28 -18.11
N ASN A 130 -15.31 -2.66 -18.41
CA ASN A 130 -15.70 -3.08 -19.76
C ASN A 130 -16.38 -1.97 -20.59
N THR A 131 -16.62 -0.79 -20.01
CA THR A 131 -17.32 0.33 -20.67
C THR A 131 -16.52 1.63 -20.55
N GLU A 132 -16.89 2.65 -21.33
CA GLU A 132 -16.27 3.98 -21.24
C GLU A 132 -16.51 4.61 -19.86
N GLU A 133 -17.69 4.44 -19.27
CA GLU A 133 -18.02 4.96 -17.93
C GLU A 133 -17.25 4.24 -16.81
N THR A 134 -16.78 3.04 -17.08
CA THR A 134 -15.96 2.25 -16.16
C THR A 134 -14.48 2.29 -16.55
N SER A 135 -14.06 3.30 -17.31
CA SER A 135 -12.68 3.53 -17.72
C SER A 135 -12.17 4.89 -17.22
N ILE A 136 -10.86 5.00 -17.02
CA ILE A 136 -10.23 6.28 -16.69
C ILE A 136 -10.42 7.27 -17.85
N LEU A 137 -10.69 8.53 -17.52
CA LEU A 137 -10.75 9.61 -18.50
C LEU A 137 -9.37 9.87 -19.13
N PRO A 138 -9.31 10.33 -20.39
CA PRO A 138 -8.05 10.73 -21.00
C PRO A 138 -7.42 11.90 -20.22
N PRO A 139 -6.09 11.99 -20.14
CA PRO A 139 -5.40 13.10 -19.49
C PRO A 139 -5.83 14.46 -20.08
N PRO A 140 -6.13 15.47 -19.24
CA PRO A 140 -6.42 16.82 -19.72
C PRO A 140 -5.25 17.40 -20.55
N PRO A 141 -5.52 18.21 -21.60
CA PRO A 141 -4.49 18.70 -22.52
C PRO A 141 -3.46 19.65 -21.87
N ASN A 142 -3.80 20.21 -20.70
CA ASN A 142 -2.98 21.16 -19.95
C ASN A 142 -2.32 20.54 -18.70
N MET A 143 -2.16 19.22 -18.65
CA MET A 143 -1.41 18.57 -17.57
C MET A 143 0.06 19.07 -17.55
N PRO A 144 0.62 19.41 -16.38
CA PRO A 144 2.03 19.79 -16.27
C PRO A 144 2.97 18.71 -16.81
N THR A 145 4.04 19.13 -17.51
CA THR A 145 5.04 18.19 -18.03
C THR A 145 5.91 17.63 -16.91
N CYS A 146 6.25 16.34 -16.96
CA CYS A 146 7.19 15.71 -16.02
C CYS A 146 8.56 16.38 -16.01
N MET A 147 8.93 17.02 -17.12
CA MET A 147 10.27 17.57 -17.38
C MET A 147 10.40 19.06 -17.01
N ALA A 148 9.52 19.62 -16.18
CA ALA A 148 9.65 21.01 -15.73
C ALA A 148 10.96 21.30 -14.95
N ASN A 149 11.79 20.27 -14.68
CA ASN A 149 13.23 20.38 -14.44
C ASN A 149 13.94 19.04 -14.75
N SER A 150 14.17 18.75 -16.03
CA SER A 150 14.90 17.54 -16.44
C SER A 150 16.42 17.69 -16.29
N ARG A 151 16.98 17.15 -15.20
CA ARG A 151 18.22 16.38 -15.35
C ARG A 151 17.78 14.97 -15.73
N GLU A 152 18.13 14.53 -16.93
CA GLU A 152 17.73 13.25 -17.51
C GLU A 152 18.08 12.08 -16.57
N ILE A 153 17.06 11.35 -16.11
CA ILE A 153 17.23 10.04 -15.48
C ILE A 153 16.73 9.01 -16.50
N SER A 154 17.68 8.32 -17.14
CA SER A 154 17.38 7.20 -18.04
C SER A 154 16.93 6.01 -17.22
N ILE A 155 15.66 5.59 -17.37
CA ILE A 155 15.18 4.31 -16.87
C ILE A 155 15.85 3.21 -17.70
N LYS A 156 16.71 2.40 -17.08
CA LYS A 156 17.20 1.15 -17.69
C LYS A 156 16.26 0.02 -17.24
N GLU A 157 15.61 -0.64 -18.18
CA GLU A 157 14.93 -1.90 -17.92
C GLU A 157 15.98 -2.97 -17.54
N SER A 158 15.86 -3.56 -16.35
CA SER A 158 16.65 -4.73 -15.97
C SER A 158 16.13 -5.94 -16.74
N LYS A 159 16.94 -6.49 -17.65
CA LYS A 159 16.69 -7.84 -18.17
C LYS A 159 17.02 -8.86 -17.07
N ASN A 160 16.12 -9.81 -16.87
CA ASN A 160 16.38 -11.00 -16.06
C ASN A 160 17.52 -11.78 -16.72
N ASP A 161 18.62 -11.94 -16.00
CA ASP A 161 19.73 -12.81 -16.39
C ASP A 161 19.53 -14.16 -15.69
N ASP A 162 18.57 -14.93 -16.21
CA ASP A 162 18.43 -16.35 -15.89
C ASP A 162 19.38 -17.11 -16.83
N GLY A 163 20.40 -17.72 -16.23
CA GLY A 163 21.65 -18.11 -16.89
C GLY A 163 21.56 -19.18 -17.98
N ASP A 164 22.61 -19.20 -18.80
CA ASP A 164 23.08 -20.41 -19.45
C ASP A 164 24.62 -20.42 -19.41
N GLU A 165 25.17 -21.56 -19.00
CA GLU A 165 26.60 -21.81 -18.87
C GLU A 165 27.26 -21.84 -20.25
N ASP A 166 28.40 -21.18 -20.41
CA ASP A 166 29.42 -21.64 -21.36
C ASP A 166 30.81 -21.22 -20.88
N GLN A 167 31.42 -22.13 -20.12
CA GLN A 167 32.87 -22.18 -19.95
C GLN A 167 33.50 -22.50 -21.31
N ASN A 168 34.17 -21.52 -21.92
CA ASN A 168 35.14 -21.80 -22.98
C ASN A 168 36.56 -21.61 -22.44
N TYR A 169 37.31 -22.70 -22.54
CA TYR A 169 38.72 -22.89 -22.24
C TYR A 169 39.62 -21.79 -22.82
N LEU A 170 40.40 -21.15 -21.95
CA LEU A 170 41.89 -21.19 -21.91
C LEU A 170 42.40 -20.50 -20.63
#